data_AF-A0A835Z284-F1
#
_entry.id   AF-A0A835Z284-F1
#
_cell.length_a   1.000
_cell.length_b   1.000
_cell.length_c   1.000
_cell.angle_alpha   90.00
_cell.angle_beta   90.00
_cell.angle_gamma   90.00
#
_symmetry.space_group_name_H-M   'P 1'
#
loop_
_entity.id
_entity.type
_entity.pdbx_description
1 polymer ?
#
loop_
_entity_poly.entity_id
_entity_poly.type
_entity_poly.pdbx_seq_one_letter_code
_entity_poly.pdbx_strand_id
1 'polypeptide(L)'
;MLYVGTWRALFAWHVEDMNLCSINYIHRGAHKSWYSVPPSSADAFERLARAHFAGEFASCPEYLRHKTTLLSPAKLDEANVPYSTCLQSEGEIIITWPASYHCGFNHGFNIAESSNFAIERWLKEGRRAGFCKCRPHSVRIDVGTVAHLYRTSRARRPLLTPCT
;
A
#
# COMPACT_ATOMS: atom_id res chain seq x y z
N MET A 1 -14.03 1.09 0.73
CA MET A 1 -14.22 0.58 2.12
C MET A 1 -14.20 1.75 3.09
N LEU A 2 -15.13 1.78 4.04
CA LEU A 2 -15.16 2.77 5.13
C LEU A 2 -14.43 2.26 6.36
N TYR A 3 -13.73 3.16 7.04
CA TYR A 3 -12.96 2.93 8.26
C TYR A 3 -13.39 3.95 9.30
N VAL A 4 -13.80 3.47 10.47
CA VAL A 4 -14.09 4.33 11.64
C VAL A 4 -12.96 4.16 12.64
N GLY A 5 -12.15 5.20 12.81
CA GLY A 5 -10.97 5.21 13.68
C GLY A 5 -11.28 5.67 15.09
N THR A 6 -10.41 5.30 16.03
CA THR A 6 -10.33 5.83 17.39
C THR A 6 -8.87 6.14 17.72
N TRP A 7 -8.62 6.82 18.85
CA TRP A 7 -7.25 7.09 19.32
C TRP A 7 -6.42 5.80 19.38
N ARG A 8 -5.23 5.83 18.76
CA ARG A 8 -4.27 4.71 18.66
C ARG A 8 -4.73 3.50 17.84
N ALA A 9 -5.85 3.57 17.12
CA ALA A 9 -6.15 2.55 16.12
C ALA A 9 -5.07 2.59 15.02
N LEU A 10 -4.35 1.48 14.86
CA LEU A 10 -3.18 1.34 13.99
C LEU A 10 -3.52 0.62 12.68
N PHE A 11 -2.75 0.93 11.64
CA PHE A 11 -2.62 0.08 10.45
C PHE A 11 -1.14 -0.24 10.26
N ALA A 12 -0.83 -1.54 10.27
CA ALA A 12 0.53 -2.04 10.26
C ALA A 12 1.25 -1.81 8.92
N TRP A 13 2.56 -2.03 8.89
CA TRP A 13 3.34 -1.93 7.66
C TRP A 13 2.85 -2.93 6.61
N HIS A 14 2.48 -2.43 5.44
CA HIS A 14 2.10 -3.24 4.29
C HIS A 14 2.22 -2.46 2.98
N VAL A 15 2.18 -3.19 1.87
CA VAL A 15 1.82 -2.67 0.54
C VAL A 15 0.41 -3.12 0.21
N GLU A 16 -0.25 -2.44 -0.72
CA GLU A 16 -1.58 -2.86 -1.18
C GLU A 16 -1.55 -4.25 -1.84
N ASP A 17 -2.70 -4.90 -1.87
CA ASP A 17 -2.87 -6.19 -2.54
C ASP A 17 -2.44 -6.08 -4.00
N MET A 18 -1.67 -7.07 -4.47
CA MET A 18 -1.07 -7.10 -5.80
C MET A 18 -0.26 -5.82 -6.15
N ASN A 19 0.29 -5.15 -5.13
CA ASN A 19 1.06 -3.91 -5.26
C ASN A 19 0.29 -2.78 -5.97
N LEU A 20 -1.04 -2.75 -5.86
CA LEU A 20 -1.88 -1.68 -6.41
C LEU A 20 -1.55 -0.31 -5.79
N CYS A 21 -2.13 0.74 -6.37
CA CYS A 21 -2.22 2.04 -5.68
C CYS A 21 -3.38 1.97 -4.68
N SER A 22 -3.39 2.84 -3.68
CA SER A 22 -4.60 3.16 -2.92
C SER A 22 -4.84 4.65 -2.82
N ILE A 23 -6.10 5.01 -2.67
CA ILE A 23 -6.56 6.36 -2.34
C ILE A 23 -7.27 6.30 -1.00
N ASN A 24 -6.97 7.22 -0.10
CA ASN A 24 -7.64 7.35 1.20
C ASN A 24 -8.11 8.79 1.40
N TYR A 25 -9.36 8.99 1.79
CA TYR A 25 -9.95 10.30 2.10
C TYR A 25 -10.51 10.29 3.52
N ILE A 26 -10.21 11.31 4.33
CA ILE A 26 -10.85 11.48 5.65
C ILE A 26 -12.08 12.36 5.47
N HIS A 27 -13.26 11.75 5.64
CA HIS A 27 -14.55 12.41 5.58
C HIS A 27 -14.81 13.32 6.78
N ARG A 28 -14.39 12.89 7.98
CA ARG A 28 -14.70 13.58 9.25
C ARG A 28 -13.72 13.19 10.35
N GLY A 29 -13.42 14.09 11.28
CA GLY A 29 -12.81 13.83 12.58
C GLY A 29 -11.31 14.10 12.64
N ALA A 30 -10.66 13.43 13.59
CA ALA A 30 -9.25 13.63 13.92
C ALA A 30 -8.29 13.19 12.80
N HIS A 31 -7.09 13.77 12.82
CA HIS A 31 -6.02 13.46 11.87
C HIS A 31 -5.61 11.99 11.88
N LYS A 32 -4.94 11.56 10.81
CA LYS A 32 -4.28 10.25 10.66
C LYS A 32 -2.81 10.47 10.33
N SER A 33 -1.92 9.88 11.13
CA SER A 33 -0.49 9.88 10.81
C SER A 33 -0.15 8.73 9.88
N TRP A 34 0.69 9.01 8.89
CA TRP A 34 1.21 8.07 7.92
C TRP A 34 2.73 8.06 7.96
N TYR A 35 3.29 6.87 7.79
CA TYR A 35 4.70 6.62 7.52
C TYR A 35 4.76 5.84 6.22
N SER A 36 5.74 6.16 5.37
CA SER A 36 5.91 5.49 4.09
C SER A 36 7.38 5.27 3.76
N VAL A 37 7.71 4.06 3.31
CA VAL A 37 9.01 3.72 2.73
C VAL A 37 8.88 3.77 1.20
N PRO A 38 9.76 4.51 0.50
CA PRO A 38 9.72 4.58 -0.96
C PRO A 38 10.03 3.20 -1.57
N PRO A 39 9.46 2.86 -2.74
CA PRO A 39 9.72 1.57 -3.39
C PRO A 39 11.21 1.27 -3.63
N SER A 40 12.04 2.29 -3.82
CA SER A 40 13.50 2.16 -3.96
C SER A 40 14.20 1.61 -2.71
N SER A 41 13.56 1.71 -1.55
CA SER A 41 14.08 1.27 -0.25
C SER A 41 13.31 0.07 0.31
N ALA A 42 12.40 -0.53 -0.47
CA ALA A 42 11.59 -1.67 -0.06
C ALA A 42 12.45 -2.87 0.38
N ASP A 43 13.49 -3.22 -0.39
CA ASP A 43 14.37 -4.34 -0.05
C ASP A 43 15.11 -4.12 1.28
N ALA A 44 15.52 -2.88 1.58
CA ALA A 44 16.18 -2.54 2.84
C ALA A 44 15.20 -2.68 4.01
N PHE A 45 13.97 -2.20 3.84
CA PHE A 45 12.90 -2.35 4.82
C PHE A 45 12.53 -3.82 5.06
N GLU A 46 12.38 -4.64 4.00
CA GLU A 46 12.04 -6.05 4.13
C GLU A 46 13.15 -6.85 4.82
N ARG A 47 14.43 -6.52 4.57
CA ARG A 47 15.55 -7.12 5.30
C ARG A 47 15.51 -6.78 6.79
N LEU A 48 15.25 -5.51 7.13
CA LEU A 48 15.07 -5.08 8.52
C LEU A 48 13.90 -5.83 9.18
N ALA A 49 12.75 -5.86 8.53
CA ALA A 49 11.58 -6.55 9.04
C ALA A 49 11.85 -8.05 9.23
N ARG A 50 12.51 -8.71 8.27
CA ARG A 50 12.90 -10.12 8.40
C ARG A 50 13.84 -10.38 9.58
N ALA A 51 14.74 -9.45 9.89
CA ALA A 51 15.64 -9.59 11.03
C ALA A 51 14.90 -9.59 12.37
N HIS A 52 13.78 -8.86 12.46
CA HIS A 52 12.94 -8.80 13.67
C HIS A 52 11.82 -9.85 13.71
N PHE A 53 11.33 -10.30 12.55
CA PHE A 53 10.16 -11.17 12.38
C PHE A 53 10.51 -12.41 11.56
N ALA A 54 11.62 -13.08 11.94
CA ALA A 54 12.15 -14.22 11.21
C ALA A 54 11.18 -15.42 11.22
N GLY A 55 10.44 -15.63 12.31
CA GLY A 55 9.46 -16.70 12.44
C GLY A 55 8.25 -16.51 11.52
N GLU A 56 7.75 -15.27 11.42
CA GLU A 56 6.67 -14.88 10.51
C GLU A 56 7.11 -15.05 9.06
N PHE A 57 8.33 -14.62 8.73
CA PHE A 57 8.90 -14.79 7.39
C PHE A 57 9.06 -16.27 7.02
N ALA A 58 9.56 -17.11 7.94
CA ALA A 58 9.69 -18.55 7.72
C ALA A 58 8.33 -19.20 7.46
N SER A 59 7.28 -18.72 8.13
CA SER A 59 5.91 -19.20 7.95
C SER A 59 5.26 -18.69 6.66
N CYS A 60 5.55 -17.45 6.27
CA CYS A 60 5.05 -16.85 5.04
C CYS A 60 6.02 -15.79 4.50
N PRO A 61 6.55 -15.97 3.27
CA PRO A 61 7.42 -14.95 2.65
C PRO A 61 6.74 -13.58 2.48
N GLU A 62 5.41 -13.56 2.40
CA GLU A 62 4.57 -12.37 2.22
C GLU A 62 3.89 -11.91 3.53
N TYR A 63 4.45 -12.26 4.69
CA TYR A 63 3.84 -12.02 6.00
C TYR A 63 3.47 -10.56 6.28
N LEU A 64 4.17 -9.58 5.70
CA LEU A 64 3.82 -8.16 5.84
C LEU A 64 2.42 -7.85 5.29
N ARG A 65 1.92 -8.64 4.33
CA ARG A 65 0.53 -8.53 3.83
C ARG A 65 -0.51 -8.98 4.84
N HIS A 66 -0.12 -9.61 5.95
CA HIS A 66 -1.03 -9.94 7.04
C HIS A 66 -1.45 -8.71 7.85
N LYS A 67 -0.76 -7.57 7.65
CA LYS A 67 -1.03 -6.30 8.32
C LYS A 67 -0.97 -6.41 9.85
N THR A 68 0.01 -7.17 10.36
CA THR A 68 0.25 -7.37 11.81
C THR A 68 1.63 -6.92 12.29
N THR A 69 2.49 -6.44 11.39
CA THR A 69 3.89 -6.11 11.70
C THR A 69 4.08 -4.60 11.93
N LEU A 70 4.56 -4.25 13.13
CA LEU A 70 4.86 -2.86 13.50
C LEU A 70 6.36 -2.70 13.72
N LEU A 71 6.94 -1.68 13.07
CA LEU A 71 8.30 -1.20 13.28
C LEU A 71 8.22 0.30 13.51
N SER A 72 8.81 0.79 14.60
CA SER A 72 8.82 2.21 14.91
C SER A 72 9.80 2.97 14.00
N PRO A 73 9.58 4.27 13.77
CA PRO A 73 10.51 5.12 13.04
C PRO A 73 11.95 5.02 13.56
N ALA A 74 12.14 4.96 14.88
CA ALA A 74 13.46 4.77 15.50
C ALA A 74 14.18 3.49 15.02
N LYS A 75 13.46 2.39 14.77
CA LYS A 75 14.04 1.17 14.19
C LYS A 75 14.45 1.34 12.73
N LEU A 76 13.71 2.16 11.97
CA LEU A 76 14.08 2.50 10.61
C LEU A 76 15.32 3.41 10.60
N ASP A 77 15.39 4.37 11.52
CA ASP A 77 16.54 5.28 11.70
C ASP A 77 17.82 4.49 12.06
N GLU A 78 17.75 3.60 13.06
CA GLU A 78 18.86 2.71 13.45
C GLU A 78 19.43 1.90 12.26
N ALA A 79 18.54 1.49 11.34
CA ALA A 79 18.88 0.69 10.18
C ALA A 79 19.17 1.53 8.91
N ASN A 80 19.14 2.86 9.00
CA ASN A 80 19.28 3.79 7.88
C ASN A 80 18.29 3.49 6.72
N VAL A 81 17.06 3.11 7.05
CA VAL A 81 15.99 2.88 6.05
C VAL A 81 15.25 4.21 5.84
N PRO A 82 15.33 4.83 4.64
CA PRO A 82 14.61 6.07 4.38
C PRO A 82 13.10 5.89 4.48
N TYR A 83 12.43 6.84 5.13
CA TYR A 83 10.98 6.94 5.15
C TYR A 83 10.53 8.40 5.12
N SER A 84 9.25 8.60 4.83
CA SER A 84 8.59 9.90 4.90
C SER A 84 7.40 9.81 5.86
N THR A 85 7.02 10.96 6.42
CA THR A 85 5.85 11.07 7.28
C THR A 85 4.85 12.06 6.70
N CYS A 86 3.58 11.85 6.98
CA CYS A 86 2.51 12.77 6.60
C CYS A 86 1.42 12.76 7.66
N LEU A 87 0.90 13.94 8.01
CA LEU A 87 -0.28 14.07 8.85
C LEU A 87 -1.46 14.43 7.93
N GLN A 88 -2.39 13.50 7.76
CA GLN A 88 -3.59 13.68 6.96
C GLN A 88 -4.72 14.24 7.83
N SER A 89 -5.28 15.36 7.42
CA SER A 89 -6.40 16.06 8.06
C SER A 89 -7.74 15.71 7.42
N GLU A 90 -8.82 16.11 8.08
CA GLU A 90 -10.17 16.05 7.49
C GLU A 90 -10.21 16.79 6.15
N GLY A 91 -10.85 16.19 5.15
CA GLY A 91 -10.93 16.75 3.79
C GLY A 91 -9.70 16.48 2.91
N GLU A 92 -8.67 15.80 3.41
CA GLU A 92 -7.46 15.51 2.64
C GLU A 92 -7.42 14.09 2.08
N ILE A 93 -6.73 13.97 0.93
CA ILE A 93 -6.49 12.71 0.24
C ILE A 93 -5.03 12.29 0.41
N ILE A 94 -4.82 11.01 0.72
CA ILE A 94 -3.53 10.34 0.59
C ILE A 94 -3.60 9.35 -0.57
N ILE A 95 -2.55 9.35 -1.40
CA ILE A 95 -2.34 8.35 -2.44
C ILE A 95 -1.11 7.53 -2.08
N THR A 96 -1.27 6.21 -2.02
CA THR A 96 -0.13 5.29 -1.93
C THR A 96 0.22 4.77 -3.32
N TRP A 97 1.50 4.82 -3.66
CA TRP A 97 1.99 4.35 -4.96
C TRP A 97 2.29 2.85 -4.93
N PRO A 98 2.31 2.18 -6.10
CA PRO A 98 2.60 0.76 -6.21
C PRO A 98 3.88 0.36 -5.46
N ALA A 99 3.78 -0.72 -4.69
CA ALA A 99 4.87 -1.29 -3.91
C ALA A 99 5.51 -0.33 -2.88
N SER A 100 4.80 0.73 -2.47
CA SER A 100 5.25 1.60 -1.37
C SER A 100 4.69 1.12 -0.04
N TYR A 101 5.59 0.66 0.83
CA TYR A 101 5.21 0.26 2.18
C TYR A 101 4.71 1.46 2.95
N HIS A 102 3.64 1.27 3.72
CA HIS A 102 3.09 2.31 4.57
C HIS A 102 2.45 1.74 5.84
N CYS A 103 2.45 2.55 6.90
CA CYS A 103 1.79 2.26 8.17
C CYS A 103 1.33 3.56 8.83
N GLY A 104 0.65 3.47 9.96
CA GLY A 104 0.24 4.64 10.71
C GLY A 104 -0.82 4.40 11.76
N PHE A 105 -1.39 5.49 12.26
CA PHE A 105 -2.40 5.46 13.32
C PHE A 105 -3.32 6.67 13.30
N ASN A 106 -4.44 6.55 14.00
CA ASN A 106 -5.46 7.58 14.14
C ASN A 106 -5.27 8.40 15.43
N HIS A 107 -5.45 9.72 15.34
CA HIS A 107 -5.34 10.65 16.45
C HIS A 107 -6.62 10.79 17.28
N GLY A 108 -7.69 10.08 16.93
CA GLY A 108 -8.97 10.17 17.61
C GLY A 108 -10.06 9.55 16.78
N PHE A 109 -11.31 9.91 17.09
CA PHE A 109 -12.45 9.53 16.26
C PHE A 109 -12.31 10.14 14.86
N ASN A 110 -12.34 9.30 13.82
CA ASN A 110 -12.45 9.76 12.43
C ASN A 110 -13.18 8.76 11.56
N ILE A 111 -13.62 9.22 10.39
CA ILE A 111 -14.24 8.41 9.35
C ILE A 111 -13.43 8.62 8.07
N ALA A 112 -12.85 7.54 7.55
CA ALA A 112 -12.10 7.56 6.32
C ALA A 112 -12.65 6.55 5.32
N GLU A 113 -12.49 6.82 4.03
CA GLU A 113 -12.81 5.90 2.96
C GLU A 113 -11.56 5.62 2.13
N SER A 114 -11.40 4.36 1.73
CA SER A 114 -10.30 3.97 0.85
C SER A 114 -10.71 2.95 -0.20
N SER A 115 -10.04 3.01 -1.35
CA SER A 115 -10.14 2.02 -2.42
C SER A 115 -8.79 1.82 -3.11
N ASN A 116 -8.61 0.65 -3.71
CA ASN A 116 -7.47 0.39 -4.57
C ASN A 116 -7.77 0.79 -6.02
N PHE A 117 -6.74 1.22 -6.73
CA PHE A 117 -6.83 1.51 -8.15
C PHE A 117 -5.53 1.16 -8.87
N ALA A 118 -5.62 1.01 -10.19
CA ALA A 118 -4.50 0.70 -11.06
C ALA A 118 -4.26 1.85 -12.05
N ILE A 119 -2.99 2.09 -12.36
CA ILE A 119 -2.55 2.92 -13.48
C ILE A 119 -1.70 2.08 -14.43
N GLU A 120 -1.38 2.56 -15.62
CA GLU A 120 -0.56 1.80 -16.58
C GLU A 120 0.77 1.32 -15.97
N ARG A 121 1.43 2.19 -15.20
CA ARG A 121 2.69 1.86 -14.50
C ARG A 121 2.55 0.66 -13.56
N TRP A 122 1.37 0.43 -12.98
CA TRP A 122 1.13 -0.71 -12.08
C TRP A 122 1.31 -2.06 -12.77
N LEU A 123 1.10 -2.18 -14.09
CA LEU A 123 1.24 -3.46 -14.79
C LEU A 123 2.63 -4.10 -14.59
N LYS A 124 3.67 -3.27 -14.42
CA LYS A 124 5.03 -3.76 -14.11
C LYS A 124 5.12 -4.32 -12.69
N GLU A 125 4.58 -3.59 -11.71
CA GLU A 125 4.65 -3.97 -10.30
C GLU A 125 3.69 -5.12 -9.96
N GLY A 126 2.50 -5.16 -10.55
CA GLY A 126 1.55 -6.25 -10.38
C GLY A 126 2.10 -7.60 -10.84
N ARG A 127 2.92 -7.63 -11.91
CA ARG A 127 3.59 -8.88 -12.35
C ARG A 127 4.66 -9.37 -11.38
N ARG A 128 5.24 -8.47 -10.60
CA ARG A 128 6.26 -8.76 -9.59
C ARG A 128 5.66 -9.04 -8.22
N ALA A 129 4.39 -8.69 -8.02
CA ALA A 129 3.73 -8.83 -6.74
C ALA A 129 3.59 -10.30 -6.36
N GLY A 130 4.14 -10.65 -5.20
CA GLY A 130 3.79 -11.87 -4.49
C GLY A 130 2.44 -11.73 -3.78
N PHE A 131 1.99 -12.83 -3.19
CA PHE A 131 0.77 -12.91 -2.39
C PHE A 131 0.90 -14.01 -1.32
N CYS A 132 0.23 -13.87 -0.16
CA CYS A 132 0.27 -14.93 0.85
C CYS A 132 -0.43 -16.18 0.29
N LYS A 133 0.27 -17.30 0.40
CA LYS A 133 -0.25 -18.65 0.11
C LYS A 133 -0.81 -19.35 1.35
N CYS A 134 -0.56 -18.75 2.51
CA CYS A 134 -0.95 -19.22 3.84
C CYS A 134 -2.45 -19.09 4.13
N ARG A 135 -3.16 -18.21 3.41
CA ARG A 135 -4.59 -17.94 3.57
C ARG A 135 -5.29 -18.13 2.22
N PRO A 136 -6.33 -18.96 2.13
CA PRO A 136 -6.99 -19.25 0.85
C PRO A 136 -7.65 -18.02 0.22
N HIS A 137 -8.07 -17.05 1.05
CA HIS A 137 -8.78 -15.84 0.61
C HIS A 137 -7.87 -14.62 0.38
N SER A 138 -6.56 -14.80 0.30
CA SER A 138 -5.67 -13.70 -0.10
C SER A 138 -6.00 -13.23 -1.52
N VAL A 139 -6.07 -11.92 -1.73
CA VAL A 139 -6.40 -11.31 -3.02
C VAL A 139 -5.38 -11.71 -4.07
N ARG A 140 -5.87 -12.10 -5.25
CA ARG A 140 -5.07 -12.45 -6.42
C ARG A 140 -5.70 -11.82 -7.65
N ILE A 141 -4.86 -11.29 -8.54
CA ILE A 141 -5.29 -10.70 -9.80
C ILE A 141 -4.49 -11.34 -10.91
N ASP A 142 -5.17 -11.81 -11.97
CA ASP A 142 -4.50 -12.20 -13.21
C ASP A 142 -4.04 -10.95 -13.97
N VAL A 143 -2.83 -10.51 -13.67
CA VAL A 143 -2.22 -9.33 -14.30
C VAL A 143 -1.96 -9.55 -15.79
N GLY A 144 -1.83 -10.80 -16.25
CA GLY A 144 -1.71 -11.13 -17.67
C GLY A 144 -2.97 -10.78 -18.43
N THR A 145 -4.12 -11.22 -17.92
CA THR A 145 -5.44 -10.89 -18.47
C THR A 145 -5.70 -9.38 -18.42
N VAL A 146 -5.42 -8.72 -17.29
CA VAL A 146 -5.59 -7.25 -17.19
C VAL A 146 -4.70 -6.52 -18.20
N ALA A 147 -3.44 -6.92 -18.37
CA ALA A 147 -2.54 -6.31 -19.36
C ALA A 147 -3.02 -6.53 -20.79
N HIS A 148 -3.58 -7.70 -21.11
CA HIS A 148 -4.15 -7.98 -22.42
C HIS A 148 -5.36 -7.06 -22.70
N LEU A 149 -6.31 -6.98 -21.77
CA LEU A 149 -7.51 -6.12 -21.89
C LEU A 149 -7.17 -4.63 -21.97
N TYR A 150 -6.17 -4.17 -21.23
CA TYR A 150 -5.70 -2.78 -21.30
C TYR A 150 -5.13 -2.44 -22.69
N ARG A 151 -4.33 -3.34 -23.29
CA ARG A 151 -3.75 -3.14 -24.63
C ARG A 151 -4.80 -3.17 -25.73
N THR A 152 -5.74 -4.12 -25.67
CA THR A 152 -6.80 -4.24 -26.68
C THR A 152 -7.79 -3.08 -26.63
N SER A 153 -8.12 -2.57 -25.43
CA SER A 153 -8.96 -1.38 -25.29
C SER A 153 -8.27 -0.09 -25.76
N ARG A 154 -6.95 0.08 -25.54
CA ARG A 154 -6.18 1.21 -26.11
C ARG A 154 -6.14 1.18 -27.63
N ALA A 155 -5.91 0.01 -28.22
CA ALA A 155 -5.87 -0.15 -29.68
C ALA A 155 -7.22 0.18 -30.35
N ARG A 156 -8.33 0.10 -29.61
CA ARG A 156 -9.69 0.42 -30.09
C ARG A 156 -10.11 1.86 -29.85
N ARG A 157 -9.33 2.69 -29.16
CA ARG A 157 -9.65 4.12 -29.01
C ARG A 157 -9.30 4.82 -30.33
N PRO A 158 -10.26 5.47 -31.03
CA PRO A 158 -9.92 6.37 -32.11
C PRO A 158 -8.94 7.42 -31.58
N LEU A 159 -7.95 7.80 -32.38
CA LEU A 159 -7.07 8.92 -32.09
C LEU A 159 -7.97 10.12 -31.77
N LEU A 160 -8.04 10.52 -30.50
CA LEU A 160 -8.68 11.77 -30.13
C LEU A 160 -7.87 12.85 -30.85
N THR A 161 -8.47 13.47 -31.86
CA THR A 161 -7.95 14.71 -32.43
C THR A 161 -7.78 15.68 -31.27
N PRO A 162 -6.61 16.32 -31.11
CA PRO A 162 -6.45 17.34 -30.09
C PRO A 162 -7.50 18.41 -30.33
N CYS A 163 -8.28 18.75 -29.30
CA CYS A 163 -9.12 19.94 -29.36
C CYS A 163 -8.20 21.14 -29.60
N THR A 164 -8.38 21.79 -30.75
CA THR A 164 -7.80 23.08 -31.11
C THR A 164 -8.41 24.20 -30.30
#